data_AF-A0A953JA73-F1
#
_entry.id   AF-A0A953JA73-F1
#
_cell.length_a   1.000
_cell.length_b   1.000
_cell.length_c   1.000
_cell.angle_alpha   90.00
_cell.angle_beta   90.00
_cell.angle_gamma   90.00
#
_symmetry.space_group_name_H-M   'P 1'
#
loop_
_entity.id
_entity.type
_entity.pdbx_description
1 polymer ?
#
loop_
_entity_poly.entity_id
_entity_poly.type
_entity_poly.pdbx_seq_one_letter_code
_entity_poly.pdbx_strand_id
1 'polypeptide(L)'
;MSIVLCIFGNVLAQPQERRRSLQAADPRESGVPSQTASENFWTQTNGPQGGDGMALAIDSGGRVFVGTQGGGVFRSTDGGDTWTPINDGLQSTNVHALAIIVGSDHIFAGTFDAGVFRSTDNGNTWEPVNNGVGFPGIISLARNSGGDLFAGTAGGGIYRSTDEGENWALLNAGPAGLYVPALAVNASGDLFAATWDVKSCTGVFRSTDNGETWTEANNGLTNRCVFSFAINVDGDIFAGADPLGGPAGVFRSTDNGDSWQPVNNGLTTGNVVNTVLATPDGYLYVGTYGDGVFRS
;
A
#
# COMPACT_ATOMS: atom_id res chain seq x y z
N MET A 1 3.69 -15.95 4.30
CA MET A 1 3.98 -15.18 3.08
C MET A 1 2.94 -14.08 3.04
N SER A 2 3.33 -12.86 3.39
CA SER A 2 2.38 -11.79 3.68
C SER A 2 2.36 -10.78 2.55
N ILE A 3 1.15 -10.55 2.08
CA ILE A 3 0.75 -9.67 0.99
C ILE A 3 0.61 -8.26 1.59
N VAL A 4 1.36 -7.30 1.06
CA VAL A 4 1.31 -5.87 1.44
C VAL A 4 0.44 -5.15 0.42
N LEU A 5 -0.58 -4.39 0.85
CA LEU A 5 -1.43 -3.55 -0.01
C LEU A 5 -1.50 -2.11 0.55
N CYS A 6 -1.52 -1.09 -0.30
CA CYS A 6 -1.78 0.28 0.14
C CYS A 6 -2.69 1.05 -0.84
N ILE A 7 -3.92 1.41 -0.45
CA ILE A 7 -4.70 2.61 -0.87
C ILE A 7 -5.80 2.47 -1.97
N PHE A 8 -7.01 2.94 -1.62
CA PHE A 8 -8.18 3.30 -2.42
C PHE A 8 -8.39 4.83 -2.45
N GLY A 9 -8.83 5.38 -3.59
CA GLY A 9 -9.47 6.69 -3.68
C GLY A 9 -10.80 6.57 -4.43
N ASN A 10 -11.83 7.27 -3.96
CA ASN A 10 -13.22 7.32 -4.48
C ASN A 10 -13.46 6.85 -5.94
N VAL A 11 -14.13 5.70 -6.10
CA VAL A 11 -14.96 5.43 -7.28
C VAL A 11 -16.39 5.83 -6.94
N LEU A 12 -16.77 7.06 -7.27
CA LEU A 12 -18.19 7.39 -7.44
C LEU A 12 -18.69 6.69 -8.71
N ALA A 13 -18.99 5.40 -8.62
CA ALA A 13 -19.86 4.76 -9.58
C ALA A 13 -21.26 5.35 -9.33
N GLN A 14 -21.63 6.37 -10.10
CA GLN A 14 -23.01 6.79 -10.16
C GLN A 14 -23.88 5.56 -10.46
N PRO A 15 -25.00 5.34 -9.75
CA PRO A 15 -25.94 4.32 -10.14
C PRO A 15 -26.48 4.72 -11.52
N GLN A 16 -26.01 4.05 -12.58
CA GLN A 16 -26.71 4.04 -13.85
C GLN A 16 -28.08 3.41 -13.55
N GLU A 17 -29.09 4.25 -13.36
CA GLU A 17 -30.47 3.84 -13.33
C GLU A 17 -30.71 2.95 -14.55
N ARG A 18 -31.10 1.69 -14.31
CA ARG A 18 -31.58 0.81 -15.37
C ARG A 18 -32.82 1.46 -16.00
N ARG A 19 -32.66 2.22 -17.07
CA ARG A 19 -33.75 2.41 -18.03
C ARG A 19 -33.95 1.07 -18.72
N ARG A 20 -34.94 0.30 -18.25
CA ARG A 20 -35.53 -0.77 -19.05
C ARG A 20 -36.15 -0.13 -20.28
N SER A 21 -35.44 -0.08 -21.40
CA SER A 21 -36.07 -0.02 -22.71
C SER A 21 -36.62 -1.42 -23.00
N LEU A 22 -37.92 -1.60 -22.79
CA LEU A 22 -38.65 -2.70 -23.42
C LEU A 22 -38.70 -2.41 -24.92
N GLN A 23 -37.72 -2.89 -25.68
CA GLN A 23 -37.87 -3.15 -27.10
C GLN A 23 -38.15 -4.65 -27.27
N ALA A 24 -39.31 -4.95 -27.85
CA ALA A 24 -39.67 -6.30 -28.24
C ALA A 24 -38.66 -6.82 -29.27
N ALA A 25 -38.11 -8.01 -29.00
CA ALA A 25 -37.17 -8.68 -29.91
C ALA A 25 -37.88 -9.17 -31.19
N ASP A 26 -37.26 -8.89 -32.35
CA ASP A 26 -37.57 -9.51 -33.64
C ASP A 26 -37.08 -10.98 -33.63
N PRO A 27 -37.88 -11.99 -33.99
CA PRO A 27 -37.50 -13.40 -33.86
C PRO A 27 -36.47 -13.91 -34.89
N ARG A 28 -35.69 -13.06 -35.56
CA ARG A 28 -34.85 -13.45 -36.71
C ARG A 28 -33.35 -13.22 -36.61
N GLU A 29 -32.82 -12.88 -35.43
CA GLU A 29 -31.37 -12.88 -35.21
C GLU A 29 -30.92 -14.15 -34.48
N SER A 30 -30.71 -15.22 -35.26
CA SER A 30 -29.91 -16.36 -34.86
C SER A 30 -28.42 -15.98 -34.94
N GLY A 31 -27.82 -15.61 -33.82
CA GLY A 31 -26.37 -15.38 -33.77
C GLY A 31 -25.87 -14.46 -32.66
N VAL A 32 -26.33 -14.61 -31.41
CA VAL A 32 -25.65 -13.99 -30.27
C VAL A 32 -24.71 -15.04 -29.67
N PRO A 33 -23.38 -14.84 -29.64
CA PRO A 33 -22.51 -15.69 -28.85
C PRO A 33 -22.93 -15.56 -27.39
N SER A 34 -23.17 -16.68 -26.74
CA SER A 34 -23.30 -16.73 -25.28
C SER A 34 -22.03 -16.11 -24.70
N GLN A 35 -22.13 -14.90 -24.14
CA GLN A 35 -21.07 -14.36 -23.28
C GLN A 35 -20.96 -15.31 -22.09
N THR A 36 -19.96 -16.17 -22.12
CA THR A 36 -19.57 -17.02 -21.01
C THR A 36 -19.24 -16.13 -19.83
N ALA A 37 -19.74 -16.47 -18.65
CA ALA A 37 -19.53 -15.79 -17.37
C ALA A 37 -18.09 -15.90 -16.84
N SER A 38 -17.08 -15.79 -17.72
CA SER A 38 -15.65 -15.92 -17.40
C SER A 38 -14.86 -14.62 -17.60
N GLU A 39 -15.51 -13.46 -17.76
CA GLU A 39 -14.82 -12.20 -18.05
C GLU A 39 -14.90 -11.13 -16.95
N ASN A 40 -15.46 -11.43 -15.78
CA ASN A 40 -15.41 -10.50 -14.64
C ASN A 40 -14.56 -11.10 -13.52
N PHE A 41 -13.28 -10.75 -13.52
CA PHE A 41 -12.33 -11.18 -12.49
C PHE A 41 -12.49 -10.42 -11.15
N TRP A 42 -13.13 -9.25 -11.19
CA TRP A 42 -13.28 -8.37 -10.05
C TRP A 42 -14.73 -8.33 -9.56
N THR A 43 -14.90 -8.47 -8.26
CA THR A 43 -16.18 -8.17 -7.59
C THR A 43 -15.97 -6.96 -6.70
N GLN A 44 -16.70 -5.89 -6.96
CA GLN A 44 -16.73 -4.73 -6.07
C GLN A 44 -17.36 -5.16 -4.74
N THR A 45 -16.65 -4.94 -3.64
CA THR A 45 -17.19 -5.17 -2.31
C THR A 45 -17.83 -3.89 -1.75
N ASN A 46 -18.64 -4.02 -0.70
CA ASN A 46 -19.13 -2.88 0.06
C ASN A 46 -17.99 -2.37 0.95
N GLY A 47 -17.04 -1.63 0.36
CA GLY A 47 -15.86 -1.12 1.06
C GLY A 47 -16.21 -0.40 2.38
N PRO A 48 -15.24 -0.25 3.30
CA PRO A 48 -15.53 0.37 4.59
C PRO A 48 -16.04 1.80 4.37
N GLN A 49 -17.17 2.15 5.00
CA GLN A 49 -17.78 3.49 4.90
C GLN A 49 -17.08 4.54 5.79
N GLY A 50 -15.75 4.47 5.87
CA GLY A 50 -14.90 5.27 6.76
C GLY A 50 -14.13 6.40 6.09
N GLY A 51 -14.20 6.53 4.76
CA GLY A 51 -13.39 7.47 3.97
C GLY A 51 -12.53 6.73 2.95
N ASP A 52 -11.59 7.45 2.33
CA ASP A 52 -10.62 6.85 1.41
C ASP A 52 -9.75 5.84 2.18
N GLY A 53 -9.61 4.62 1.64
CA GLY A 53 -8.75 3.61 2.25
C GLY A 53 -7.30 3.98 2.01
N MET A 54 -6.48 4.14 3.03
CA MET A 54 -5.10 4.63 2.95
C MET A 54 -4.04 3.55 3.21
N ALA A 55 -4.43 2.39 3.72
CA ALA A 55 -3.53 1.27 3.94
C ALA A 55 -4.32 -0.04 3.92
N LEU A 56 -3.68 -1.15 3.54
CA LEU A 56 -4.27 -2.47 3.67
C LEU A 56 -3.24 -3.50 4.17
N ALA A 57 -3.69 -4.38 5.05
CA ALA A 57 -2.91 -5.53 5.43
C ALA A 57 -3.79 -6.78 5.47
N ILE A 58 -3.16 -7.94 5.26
CA ILE A 58 -3.81 -9.24 5.42
C ILE A 58 -2.95 -10.12 6.33
N ASP A 59 -3.59 -10.80 7.26
CA ASP A 59 -2.91 -11.73 8.14
C ASP A 59 -2.87 -13.17 7.59
N SER A 60 -2.26 -14.08 8.33
CA SER A 60 -2.19 -15.51 7.95
C SER A 60 -3.54 -16.24 8.01
N GLY A 61 -4.55 -15.65 8.66
CA GLY A 61 -5.91 -16.18 8.73
C GLY A 61 -6.82 -15.69 7.59
N GLY A 62 -6.33 -14.80 6.72
CA GLY A 62 -7.11 -14.20 5.65
C GLY A 62 -7.98 -13.03 6.11
N ARG A 63 -7.79 -12.51 7.33
CA ARG A 63 -8.46 -11.29 7.79
C ARG A 63 -7.83 -10.09 7.11
N VAL A 64 -8.68 -9.21 6.61
CA VAL A 64 -8.29 -8.03 5.83
C VAL A 64 -8.49 -6.79 6.69
N PHE A 65 -7.49 -5.93 6.75
CA PHE A 65 -7.48 -4.72 7.58
C PHE A 65 -7.26 -3.49 6.71
N VAL A 66 -8.16 -2.53 6.74
CA VAL A 66 -8.05 -1.27 5.99
C VAL A 66 -7.87 -0.11 6.97
N GLY A 67 -6.78 0.65 6.82
CA GLY A 67 -6.66 1.97 7.42
C GLY A 67 -7.36 2.99 6.52
N THR A 68 -8.07 3.96 7.08
CA THR A 68 -8.85 4.94 6.31
C THR A 68 -8.48 6.37 6.68
N GLN A 69 -8.77 7.31 5.79
CA GLN A 69 -8.73 8.73 6.08
C GLN A 69 -9.98 9.14 6.87
N GLY A 70 -9.86 9.16 8.19
CA GLY A 70 -10.84 9.72 9.11
C GLY A 70 -11.76 8.70 9.79
N GLY A 71 -11.85 7.47 9.27
CA GLY A 71 -12.67 6.39 9.82
C GLY A 71 -11.93 5.39 10.71
N GLY A 72 -10.59 5.49 10.80
CA GLY A 72 -9.74 4.59 11.57
C GLY A 72 -9.43 3.29 10.84
N VAL A 73 -9.28 2.21 11.58
CA VAL A 73 -9.06 0.86 11.07
C VAL A 73 -10.37 0.09 10.97
N PHE A 74 -10.55 -0.59 9.85
CA PHE A 74 -11.64 -1.54 9.61
C PHE A 74 -11.09 -2.93 9.40
N ARG A 75 -11.79 -3.94 9.92
CA ARG A 75 -11.46 -5.35 9.73
C ARG A 75 -12.58 -6.06 8.99
N SER A 76 -12.21 -6.90 8.03
CA SER A 76 -13.06 -7.88 7.38
C SER A 76 -12.57 -9.29 7.67
N THR A 77 -13.51 -10.21 7.89
CA THR A 77 -13.26 -11.64 8.14
C THR A 77 -13.88 -12.53 7.06
N ASP A 78 -14.41 -11.92 5.99
CA ASP A 78 -15.21 -12.56 4.95
C ASP A 78 -14.74 -12.16 3.54
N GLY A 79 -13.44 -11.91 3.38
CA GLY A 79 -12.87 -11.57 2.08
C GLY A 79 -13.21 -10.16 1.58
N GLY A 80 -13.77 -9.30 2.44
CA GLY A 80 -14.06 -7.90 2.14
C GLY A 80 -15.54 -7.59 1.94
N ASP A 81 -16.43 -8.59 2.08
CA ASP A 81 -17.88 -8.43 1.92
C ASP A 81 -18.49 -7.54 3.01
N THR A 82 -18.00 -7.67 4.25
CA THR A 82 -18.38 -6.81 5.38
C THR A 82 -17.17 -6.28 6.14
N TRP A 83 -17.35 -5.13 6.78
CA TRP A 83 -16.30 -4.40 7.49
C TRP A 83 -16.78 -3.96 8.87
N THR A 84 -15.96 -4.22 9.89
CA THR A 84 -16.20 -3.79 11.27
C THR A 84 -15.14 -2.75 11.67
N PRO A 85 -15.52 -1.56 12.15
CA PRO A 85 -14.56 -0.61 12.70
C PRO A 85 -13.96 -1.16 14.00
N ILE A 86 -12.65 -1.03 14.15
CA ILE A 86 -11.87 -1.62 15.25
C ILE A 86 -10.91 -0.56 15.80
N ASN A 87 -11.47 0.44 16.50
CA ASN A 87 -10.79 1.70 16.83
C ASN A 87 -10.64 1.96 18.34
N ASP A 88 -10.90 0.97 19.20
CA ASP A 88 -10.82 1.20 20.65
C ASP A 88 -9.37 1.50 21.07
N GLY A 89 -9.16 2.62 21.77
CA GLY A 89 -7.82 3.12 22.12
C GLY A 89 -7.05 3.84 20.99
N LEU A 90 -7.57 3.86 19.76
CA LEU A 90 -6.94 4.58 18.64
C LEU A 90 -7.28 6.07 18.72
N GLN A 91 -6.28 6.91 19.04
CA GLN A 91 -6.50 8.34 19.32
C GLN A 91 -6.61 9.20 18.05
N SER A 92 -6.19 8.68 16.90
CA SER A 92 -6.37 9.31 15.58
C SER A 92 -6.93 8.33 14.58
N THR A 93 -7.99 8.74 13.88
CA THR A 93 -8.66 7.93 12.86
C THR A 93 -8.12 8.16 11.45
N ASN A 94 -7.08 8.98 11.28
CA ASN A 94 -6.37 9.13 10.01
C ASN A 94 -5.24 8.10 9.92
N VAL A 95 -5.56 6.88 9.48
CA VAL A 95 -4.61 5.75 9.47
C VAL A 95 -4.02 5.60 8.07
N HIS A 96 -2.74 5.91 7.93
CA HIS A 96 -2.03 5.95 6.64
C HIS A 96 -1.14 4.75 6.37
N ALA A 97 -0.80 3.96 7.40
CA ALA A 97 0.03 2.78 7.24
C ALA A 97 -0.44 1.64 8.14
N LEU A 98 -0.29 0.42 7.66
CA LEU A 98 -0.53 -0.81 8.44
C LEU A 98 0.63 -1.78 8.26
N ALA A 99 1.04 -2.44 9.34
CA ALA A 99 1.96 -3.57 9.29
C ALA A 99 1.48 -4.69 10.23
N ILE A 100 1.62 -5.95 9.82
CA ILE A 100 1.21 -7.12 10.60
C ILE A 100 2.41 -8.02 10.87
N ILE A 101 2.54 -8.52 12.09
CA ILE A 101 3.47 -9.60 12.39
C ILE A 101 2.80 -10.93 12.03
N VAL A 102 3.30 -11.55 10.95
CA VAL A 102 2.76 -12.78 10.37
C VAL A 102 2.74 -13.92 11.40
N GLY A 103 1.61 -14.60 11.53
CA GLY A 103 1.44 -15.70 12.49
C GLY A 103 1.22 -15.25 13.94
N SER A 104 0.97 -13.96 14.16
CA SER A 104 0.59 -13.40 15.45
C SER A 104 -0.66 -12.52 15.32
N ASP A 105 -1.12 -12.00 16.46
CA ASP A 105 -2.24 -11.06 16.53
C ASP A 105 -1.78 -9.58 16.55
N HIS A 106 -0.48 -9.34 16.31
CA HIS A 106 0.11 -8.01 16.42
C HIS A 106 -0.06 -7.21 15.12
N ILE A 107 -0.63 -6.01 15.25
CA ILE A 107 -0.87 -5.05 14.17
C ILE A 107 -0.33 -3.69 14.58
N PHE A 108 0.33 -3.01 13.65
CA PHE A 108 0.78 -1.63 13.82
C PHE A 108 0.01 -0.73 12.87
N ALA A 109 -0.45 0.41 13.39
CA ALA A 109 -1.11 1.46 12.63
C ALA A 109 -0.28 2.74 12.70
N GLY A 110 0.15 3.22 11.54
CA GLY A 110 0.75 4.55 11.41
C GLY A 110 -0.36 5.57 11.16
N THR A 111 -0.41 6.60 11.99
CA THR A 111 -1.39 7.68 11.88
C THR A 111 -0.75 8.96 11.36
N PHE A 112 -1.55 9.81 10.70
CA PHE A 112 -1.06 11.05 10.10
C PHE A 112 -0.61 12.11 11.12
N ASP A 113 -1.09 12.05 12.35
CA ASP A 113 -0.92 13.11 13.35
C ASP A 113 -0.71 12.61 14.80
N ALA A 114 -0.76 11.31 15.07
CA ALA A 114 -0.65 10.76 16.43
C ALA A 114 0.39 9.62 16.58
N GLY A 115 1.26 9.43 15.59
CA GLY A 115 2.34 8.46 15.66
C GLY A 115 1.90 7.02 15.31
N VAL A 116 2.59 6.05 15.91
CA VAL A 116 2.36 4.61 15.75
C VAL A 116 1.50 4.09 16.92
N PHE A 117 0.50 3.27 16.57
CA PHE A 117 -0.29 2.49 17.51
C PHE A 117 -0.02 1.00 17.29
N ARG A 118 -0.03 0.23 18.37
CA ARG A 118 0.06 -1.22 18.36
C ARG A 118 -1.23 -1.82 18.87
N SER A 119 -1.66 -2.91 18.26
CA SER A 119 -2.64 -3.83 18.79
C SER A 119 -1.99 -5.20 18.93
N THR A 120 -2.33 -5.93 19.99
CA THR A 120 -1.89 -7.31 20.25
C THR A 120 -3.05 -8.31 20.26
N ASP A 121 -4.24 -7.86 19.84
CA ASP A 121 -5.50 -8.61 19.90
C ASP A 121 -6.29 -8.52 18.58
N ASN A 122 -5.58 -8.47 17.45
CA ASN A 122 -6.16 -8.34 16.10
C ASN A 122 -6.97 -7.06 15.88
N GLY A 123 -6.49 -5.97 16.46
CA GLY A 123 -7.05 -4.63 16.32
C GLY A 123 -8.22 -4.33 17.23
N ASN A 124 -8.63 -5.24 18.14
CA ASN A 124 -9.76 -4.96 19.01
C ASN A 124 -9.45 -3.79 19.95
N THR A 125 -8.22 -3.70 20.45
CA THR A 125 -7.70 -2.58 21.25
C THR A 125 -6.35 -2.11 20.72
N TRP A 126 -6.10 -0.81 20.87
CA TRP A 126 -4.89 -0.13 20.43
C TRP A 126 -4.24 0.65 21.57
N GLU A 127 -2.92 0.69 21.58
CA GLU A 127 -2.11 1.52 22.47
C GLU A 127 -1.05 2.30 21.68
N PRO A 128 -0.74 3.56 22.06
CA PRO A 128 0.30 4.33 21.42
C PRO A 128 1.69 3.79 21.78
N VAL A 129 2.55 3.59 20.78
CA VAL A 129 3.92 3.07 20.94
C VAL A 129 4.91 4.06 20.33
N ASN A 130 5.00 5.25 20.95
CA ASN A 130 5.61 6.45 20.36
C ASN A 130 6.93 6.90 21.01
N ASN A 131 7.53 6.11 21.90
CA ASN A 131 8.74 6.55 22.58
C ASN A 131 9.88 6.75 21.58
N GLY A 132 10.49 7.94 21.56
CA GLY A 132 11.55 8.30 20.61
C GLY A 132 11.06 8.71 19.21
N VAL A 133 9.76 8.65 18.92
CA VAL A 133 9.18 9.18 17.67
C VAL A 133 9.12 10.70 17.75
N GLY A 134 10.05 11.37 17.08
CA GLY A 134 10.13 12.84 17.04
C GLY A 134 9.18 13.50 16.03
N PHE A 135 8.57 12.71 15.14
CA PHE A 135 7.67 13.20 14.08
C PHE A 135 6.42 12.30 14.00
N PRO A 136 5.22 12.79 14.40
CA PRO A 136 4.05 11.94 14.60
C PRO A 136 3.33 11.54 13.31
N GLY A 137 3.62 12.18 12.17
CA GLY A 137 3.00 11.82 10.89
C GLY A 137 3.64 10.60 10.28
N ILE A 138 3.09 9.42 10.55
CA ILE A 138 3.55 8.12 10.05
C ILE A 138 2.72 7.73 8.82
N ILE A 139 3.40 7.56 7.70
CA ILE A 139 2.75 7.37 6.38
C ILE A 139 3.18 6.08 5.69
N SER A 140 4.22 5.41 6.19
CA SER A 140 4.59 4.06 5.75
C SER A 140 5.15 3.26 6.92
N LEU A 141 4.88 1.95 6.91
CA LEU A 141 5.40 0.99 7.87
C LEU A 141 5.92 -0.23 7.11
N ALA A 142 7.09 -0.71 7.51
CA ALA A 142 7.66 -1.97 7.03
C ALA A 142 8.29 -2.76 8.17
N ARG A 143 8.39 -4.07 8.00
CA ARG A 143 9.03 -4.95 8.98
C ARG A 143 9.97 -5.92 8.28
N ASN A 144 11.16 -6.12 8.82
CA ASN A 144 12.08 -7.15 8.33
C ASN A 144 11.80 -8.52 8.98
N SER A 145 12.47 -9.57 8.49
CA SER A 145 12.38 -10.92 9.05
C SER A 145 13.01 -11.03 10.45
N GLY A 146 13.97 -10.16 10.77
CA GLY A 146 14.66 -10.10 12.07
C GLY A 146 13.81 -9.53 13.20
N GLY A 147 12.73 -8.82 12.89
CA GLY A 147 11.81 -8.26 13.88
C GLY A 147 11.75 -6.74 13.92
N ASP A 148 12.65 -6.07 13.21
CA ASP A 148 12.72 -4.61 13.23
C ASP A 148 11.55 -4.01 12.48
N LEU A 149 11.02 -2.94 13.04
CA LEU A 149 9.99 -2.09 12.45
C LEU A 149 10.64 -0.81 11.92
N PHE A 150 10.19 -0.39 10.75
CA PHE A 150 10.59 0.86 10.12
C PHE A 150 9.36 1.73 9.89
N ALA A 151 9.42 2.98 10.32
CA ALA A 151 8.35 3.96 10.16
C ALA A 151 8.84 5.12 9.30
N GLY A 152 8.27 5.25 8.11
CA GLY A 152 8.48 6.38 7.23
C GLY A 152 7.49 7.49 7.55
N THR A 153 8.00 8.73 7.59
CA THR A 153 7.23 9.86 8.10
C THR A 153 6.96 10.92 7.03
N ALA A 154 5.98 11.78 7.30
CA ALA A 154 5.60 12.90 6.44
C ALA A 154 6.57 14.10 6.47
N GLY A 155 7.87 13.87 6.74
CA GLY A 155 8.89 14.92 6.75
C GLY A 155 9.99 14.77 7.81
N GLY A 156 9.92 13.75 8.67
CA GLY A 156 10.95 13.45 9.67
C GLY A 156 11.99 12.43 9.23
N GLY A 157 11.87 11.83 8.04
CA GLY A 157 12.67 10.68 7.61
C GLY A 157 12.14 9.34 8.11
N ILE A 158 13.05 8.41 8.41
CA ILE A 158 12.75 7.02 8.79
C ILE A 158 13.15 6.76 10.23
N TYR A 159 12.23 6.21 11.03
CA TYR A 159 12.51 5.70 12.37
C TYR A 159 12.59 4.18 12.36
N ARG A 160 13.42 3.60 13.23
CA ARG A 160 13.54 2.15 13.43
C ARG A 160 13.24 1.79 14.89
N SER A 161 12.52 0.71 15.11
CA SER A 161 12.35 0.05 16.40
C SER A 161 12.83 -1.40 16.30
N THR A 162 13.51 -1.87 17.33
CA THR A 162 14.02 -3.26 17.46
C THR A 162 13.31 -4.03 18.57
N ASP A 163 12.22 -3.49 19.11
CA ASP A 163 11.53 -3.95 20.30
C ASP A 163 10.01 -3.81 20.16
N GLU A 164 9.49 -4.13 18.97
CA GLU A 164 8.06 -4.15 18.66
C GLU A 164 7.34 -2.81 18.93
N GLY A 165 8.03 -1.71 18.65
CA GLY A 165 7.51 -0.35 18.72
C GLY A 165 7.70 0.32 20.08
N GLU A 166 8.22 -0.37 21.10
CA GLU A 166 8.41 0.22 22.44
C GLU A 166 9.36 1.41 22.40
N ASN A 167 10.45 1.35 21.63
CA ASN A 167 11.41 2.44 21.45
C ASN A 167 11.78 2.64 19.97
N TRP A 168 11.81 3.89 19.54
CA TRP A 168 12.17 4.28 18.19
C TRP A 168 13.42 5.15 18.16
N ALA A 169 14.26 4.94 17.15
CA ALA A 169 15.42 5.76 16.86
C ALA A 169 15.37 6.29 15.42
N LEU A 170 15.67 7.57 15.24
CA LEU A 170 15.78 8.18 13.91
C LEU A 170 17.03 7.66 13.18
N LEU A 171 16.86 7.22 11.93
CA LEU A 171 17.96 6.80 11.06
C LEU A 171 18.60 8.02 10.38
N ASN A 172 19.60 8.60 11.04
CA ASN A 172 20.22 9.88 10.65
C ASN A 172 21.17 9.81 9.44
N ALA A 173 21.66 8.62 9.09
CA ALA A 173 22.56 8.41 7.96
C ALA A 173 21.81 8.18 6.63
N GLY A 174 20.48 8.28 6.66
CA GLY A 174 19.60 8.11 5.52
C GLY A 174 18.85 9.39 5.13
N PRO A 175 17.62 9.26 4.58
CA PRO A 175 16.79 10.39 4.15
C PRO A 175 16.20 11.19 5.31
N ALA A 176 17.05 11.74 6.18
CA ALA A 176 16.64 12.56 7.31
C ALA A 176 15.93 13.84 6.82
N GLY A 177 14.79 14.17 7.42
CA GLY A 177 14.01 15.35 7.05
C GLY A 177 13.26 15.24 5.72
N LEU A 178 13.19 14.04 5.12
CA LEU A 178 12.43 13.79 3.90
C LEU A 178 11.04 13.21 4.18
N TYR A 179 10.16 13.37 3.20
CA TYR A 179 8.87 12.69 3.14
C TYR A 179 9.10 11.26 2.64
N VAL A 180 8.61 10.25 3.37
CA VAL A 180 8.86 8.83 3.08
C VAL A 180 7.54 8.07 2.85
N PRO A 181 6.95 8.19 1.65
CA PRO A 181 5.62 7.66 1.32
C PRO A 181 5.57 6.13 1.28
N ALA A 182 6.69 5.47 1.01
CA ALA A 182 6.74 4.02 0.88
C ALA A 182 8.05 3.45 1.42
N LEU A 183 7.90 2.34 2.15
CA LEU A 183 8.97 1.48 2.60
C LEU A 183 8.65 0.04 2.17
N ALA A 184 9.67 -0.70 1.77
CA ALA A 184 9.57 -2.14 1.56
C ALA A 184 10.86 -2.83 2.01
N VAL A 185 10.73 -4.05 2.53
CA VAL A 185 11.86 -4.90 2.89
C VAL A 185 11.78 -6.20 2.11
N ASN A 186 12.85 -6.55 1.39
CA ASN A 186 12.90 -7.81 0.65
C ASN A 186 13.24 -9.00 1.60
N ALA A 187 13.20 -10.23 1.07
CA ALA A 187 13.50 -11.43 1.85
C ALA A 187 14.93 -11.49 2.40
N SER A 188 15.88 -10.81 1.74
CA SER A 188 17.29 -10.70 2.15
C SER A 188 17.50 -9.68 3.28
N GLY A 189 16.49 -8.84 3.58
CA GLY A 189 16.58 -7.77 4.57
C GLY A 189 16.98 -6.41 3.99
N ASP A 190 17.09 -6.27 2.68
CA ASP A 190 17.36 -4.97 2.06
C ASP A 190 16.12 -4.08 2.16
N LEU A 191 16.34 -2.84 2.59
CA LEU A 191 15.30 -1.85 2.82
C LEU A 191 15.29 -0.86 1.66
N PHE A 192 14.10 -0.66 1.08
CA PHE A 192 13.85 0.30 0.02
C PHE A 192 12.98 1.42 0.56
N ALA A 193 13.37 2.66 0.29
CA ALA A 193 12.63 3.86 0.67
C ALA A 193 12.40 4.74 -0.55
N ALA A 194 11.14 5.05 -0.82
CA ALA A 194 10.80 6.15 -1.70
C ALA A 194 10.91 7.43 -0.86
N THR A 195 11.50 8.48 -1.42
CA THR A 195 11.75 9.71 -0.69
C THR A 195 11.46 10.92 -1.55
N TRP A 196 10.85 11.94 -0.95
CA TRP A 196 10.67 13.25 -1.57
C TRP A 196 11.16 14.36 -0.63
N ASP A 197 11.65 15.44 -1.22
CA ASP A 197 11.87 16.70 -0.53
C ASP A 197 10.67 17.66 -0.75
N VAL A 198 10.71 18.83 -0.11
CA VAL A 198 9.64 19.85 -0.17
C VAL A 198 9.35 20.39 -1.58
N LYS A 199 10.21 20.16 -2.57
CA LYS A 199 10.15 20.72 -3.92
C LYS A 199 10.19 19.68 -5.03
N SER A 200 10.60 18.45 -4.75
CA SER A 200 10.89 17.43 -5.75
C SER A 200 10.93 16.02 -5.17
N CYS A 201 10.65 15.04 -6.02
CA CYS A 201 10.83 13.64 -5.68
C CYS A 201 12.28 13.23 -5.86
N THR A 202 12.94 12.76 -4.80
CA THR A 202 14.36 12.37 -4.82
C THR A 202 14.57 10.95 -5.35
N GLY A 203 13.52 10.13 -5.35
CA GLY A 203 13.53 8.80 -5.95
C GLY A 203 13.58 7.69 -4.91
N VAL A 204 14.28 6.61 -5.24
CA VAL A 204 14.41 5.42 -4.39
C VAL A 204 15.81 5.36 -3.80
N PHE A 205 15.87 5.10 -2.50
CA PHE A 205 17.09 4.75 -1.77
C PHE A 205 17.00 3.29 -1.33
N ARG A 206 18.14 2.60 -1.35
CA ARG A 206 18.30 1.23 -0.87
C ARG A 206 19.32 1.20 0.26
N SER A 207 19.02 0.46 1.32
CA SER A 207 19.95 0.09 2.38
C SER A 207 20.08 -1.43 2.43
N THR A 208 21.29 -1.91 2.70
CA THR A 208 21.62 -3.36 2.84
C THR A 208 22.07 -3.70 4.27
N ASP A 209 21.95 -2.74 5.19
CA ASP A 209 22.46 -2.80 6.56
C ASP A 209 21.44 -2.28 7.58
N ASN A 210 20.15 -2.56 7.35
CA ASN A 210 19.02 -2.14 8.21
C ASN A 210 18.91 -0.61 8.42
N GLY A 211 19.29 0.15 7.40
CA GLY A 211 19.13 1.60 7.36
C GLY A 211 20.27 2.39 7.99
N GLU A 212 21.39 1.75 8.30
CA GLU A 212 22.62 2.40 8.78
C GLU A 212 23.31 3.18 7.65
N THR A 213 23.28 2.68 6.41
CA THR A 213 23.74 3.40 5.21
C THR A 213 22.79 3.24 4.03
N TRP A 214 22.80 4.21 3.13
CA TRP A 214 21.86 4.30 2.01
C TRP A 214 22.56 4.66 0.71
N THR A 215 22.11 4.04 -0.38
CA THR A 215 22.54 4.33 -1.75
C THR A 215 21.34 4.64 -2.63
N GLU A 216 21.46 5.62 -3.52
CA GLU A 216 20.43 5.88 -4.53
C GLU A 216 20.28 4.70 -5.49
N ALA A 217 19.04 4.32 -5.78
CA ALA A 217 18.66 3.17 -6.60
C ALA A 217 17.73 3.62 -7.74
N ASN A 218 18.19 4.57 -8.56
CA ASN A 218 17.35 5.32 -9.52
C ASN A 218 17.63 4.99 -10.99
N ASN A 219 18.52 4.05 -11.29
CA ASN A 219 18.92 3.76 -12.66
C ASN A 219 17.76 3.16 -13.48
N GLY A 220 17.36 3.81 -14.58
CA GLY A 220 16.19 3.41 -15.38
C GLY A 220 14.82 3.86 -14.82
N LEU A 221 14.78 4.46 -13.62
CA LEU A 221 13.57 5.03 -13.04
C LEU A 221 13.32 6.43 -13.63
N THR A 222 12.55 6.49 -14.72
CA THR A 222 12.30 7.75 -15.45
C THR A 222 11.33 8.70 -14.75
N ASN A 223 10.56 8.21 -13.78
CA ASN A 223 9.74 9.02 -12.87
C ASN A 223 10.09 8.67 -11.42
N ARG A 224 10.64 9.65 -10.69
CA ARG A 224 11.14 9.49 -9.32
C ARG A 224 10.09 9.70 -8.23
N CYS A 225 8.89 10.10 -8.59
CA CYS A 225 7.79 10.26 -7.64
C CYS A 225 7.16 8.91 -7.33
N VAL A 226 7.89 8.05 -6.61
CA VAL A 226 7.42 6.74 -6.17
C VAL A 226 6.56 6.89 -4.91
N PHE A 227 5.39 6.24 -4.90
CA PHE A 227 4.38 6.30 -3.83
C PHE A 227 4.13 4.93 -3.19
N SER A 228 4.46 3.84 -3.87
CA SER A 228 4.22 2.49 -3.37
C SER A 228 5.28 1.51 -3.88
N PHE A 229 5.49 0.47 -3.09
CA PHE A 229 6.30 -0.68 -3.48
C PHE A 229 5.50 -1.98 -3.32
N ALA A 230 5.81 -2.94 -4.18
CA ALA A 230 5.47 -4.35 -3.99
C ALA A 230 6.70 -5.21 -4.26
N ILE A 231 6.82 -6.34 -3.56
CA ILE A 231 7.85 -7.33 -3.80
C ILE A 231 7.17 -8.68 -4.00
N ASN A 232 7.45 -9.34 -5.12
CA ASN A 232 6.89 -10.67 -5.41
C ASN A 232 7.74 -11.80 -4.81
N VAL A 233 7.28 -13.03 -4.99
CA VAL A 233 7.96 -14.24 -4.50
C VAL A 233 9.34 -14.47 -5.12
N ASP A 234 9.53 -14.00 -6.35
CA ASP A 234 10.79 -14.12 -7.09
C ASP A 234 11.82 -13.06 -6.65
N GLY A 235 11.40 -12.10 -5.82
CA GLY A 235 12.22 -11.00 -5.34
C GLY A 235 12.23 -9.78 -6.27
N ASP A 236 11.39 -9.76 -7.31
CA ASP A 236 11.22 -8.56 -8.12
C ASP A 236 10.56 -7.48 -7.31
N ILE A 237 11.02 -6.25 -7.53
CA ILE A 237 10.51 -5.07 -6.85
C ILE A 237 9.74 -4.24 -7.88
N PHE A 238 8.52 -3.87 -7.52
CA PHE A 238 7.68 -2.99 -8.31
C PHE A 238 7.53 -1.66 -7.59
N ALA A 239 7.74 -0.56 -8.32
CA ALA A 239 7.58 0.80 -7.83
C ALA A 239 6.44 1.47 -8.58
N GLY A 240 5.40 1.87 -7.85
CA GLY A 240 4.30 2.68 -8.37
C GLY A 240 4.66 4.16 -8.33
N ALA A 241 4.59 4.84 -9.48
CA ALA A 241 4.94 6.24 -9.61
C ALA A 241 3.73 7.11 -10.00
N ASP A 242 3.64 8.27 -9.37
CA ASP A 242 2.58 9.27 -9.54
C ASP A 242 2.93 10.29 -10.66
N PRO A 243 1.93 10.85 -11.35
CA PRO A 243 2.12 11.83 -12.42
C PRO A 243 2.87 13.12 -12.03
N LEU A 244 3.02 13.45 -10.74
CA LEU A 244 3.75 14.64 -10.28
C LEU A 244 5.20 14.70 -10.79
N GLY A 245 5.82 13.56 -11.07
CA GLY A 245 7.22 13.46 -11.52
C GLY A 245 7.42 13.18 -13.02
N GLY A 246 6.34 13.14 -13.80
CA GLY A 246 6.36 12.72 -15.22
C GLY A 246 5.21 11.75 -15.53
N PRO A 247 5.25 10.99 -16.64
CA PRO A 247 4.24 9.98 -16.90
C PRO A 247 4.14 8.99 -15.73
N ALA A 248 2.93 8.80 -15.21
CA ALA A 248 2.63 7.82 -14.19
C ALA A 248 2.88 6.39 -14.71
N GLY A 249 3.12 5.44 -13.81
CA GLY A 249 3.29 4.05 -14.21
C GLY A 249 3.90 3.16 -13.14
N VAL A 250 4.12 1.91 -13.51
CA VAL A 250 4.81 0.91 -12.71
C VAL A 250 6.18 0.65 -13.31
N PHE A 251 7.20 0.64 -12.45
CA PHE A 251 8.55 0.21 -12.78
C PHE A 251 8.82 -1.11 -12.09
N ARG A 252 9.52 -2.03 -12.76
CA ARG A 252 9.96 -3.31 -12.20
C ARG A 252 11.48 -3.36 -12.21
N SER A 253 12.06 -3.82 -11.10
CA SER A 253 13.44 -4.25 -10.99
C SER A 253 13.48 -5.75 -10.72
N THR A 254 14.35 -6.45 -11.43
CA THR A 254 14.63 -7.89 -11.26
C THR A 254 16.06 -8.12 -10.75
N ASP A 255 16.76 -7.05 -10.38
CA ASP A 255 18.16 -6.99 -9.97
C ASP A 255 18.32 -6.23 -8.65
N ASN A 256 17.34 -6.41 -7.75
CA ASN A 256 17.35 -5.86 -6.40
C ASN A 256 17.44 -4.32 -6.33
N GLY A 257 16.88 -3.62 -7.32
CA GLY A 257 16.87 -2.16 -7.42
C GLY A 257 18.09 -1.55 -8.12
N ASP A 258 19.01 -2.36 -8.67
CA ASP A 258 20.16 -1.85 -9.43
C ASP A 258 19.71 -1.21 -10.76
N SER A 259 18.64 -1.70 -11.38
CA SER A 259 18.00 -1.06 -12.53
C SER A 259 16.48 -1.29 -12.59
N TRP A 260 15.79 -0.36 -13.24
CA TRP A 260 14.33 -0.35 -13.36
C TRP A 260 13.90 -0.30 -14.82
N GLN A 261 12.81 -1.00 -15.14
CA GLN A 261 12.16 -0.96 -16.46
C GLN A 261 10.66 -0.68 -16.32
N PRO A 262 10.07 0.18 -17.16
CA PRO A 262 8.64 0.43 -17.12
C PRO A 262 7.85 -0.81 -17.58
N VAL A 263 6.81 -1.19 -16.83
CA VAL A 263 5.93 -2.35 -17.10
C VAL A 263 4.47 -1.90 -17.20
N ASN A 264 4.19 -0.97 -18.11
CA ASN A 264 2.88 -0.29 -18.21
C ASN A 264 1.91 -0.92 -19.21
N ASN A 265 2.21 -2.09 -19.77
CA ASN A 265 1.35 -2.73 -20.77
C ASN A 265 -0.02 -3.05 -20.15
N GLY A 266 -1.10 -2.49 -20.73
CA GLY A 266 -2.46 -2.64 -20.22
C GLY A 266 -2.91 -1.57 -19.22
N LEU A 267 -2.00 -0.70 -18.77
CA LEU A 267 -2.35 0.51 -18.02
C LEU A 267 -2.61 1.64 -19.03
N THR A 268 -3.82 2.21 -19.03
CA THR A 268 -4.10 3.40 -19.85
C THR A 268 -3.29 4.57 -19.30
N THR A 269 -2.36 5.08 -20.11
CA THR A 269 -1.39 6.11 -19.73
C THR A 269 -2.09 7.39 -19.28
N GLY A 270 -1.81 7.84 -18.05
CA GLY A 270 -2.27 9.13 -17.53
C GLY A 270 -2.61 9.14 -16.03
N ASN A 271 -2.83 7.97 -15.43
CA ASN A 271 -3.48 7.88 -14.12
C ASN A 271 -2.50 7.50 -13.00
N VAL A 272 -2.70 8.12 -11.83
CA VAL A 272 -1.91 7.95 -10.61
C VAL A 272 -1.85 6.48 -10.24
N VAL A 273 -0.66 5.86 -10.26
CA VAL A 273 -0.47 4.54 -9.66
C VAL A 273 -0.31 4.73 -8.15
N ASN A 274 -1.39 4.52 -7.43
CA ASN A 274 -1.43 4.70 -5.99
C ASN A 274 -0.91 3.46 -5.27
N THR A 275 -1.23 2.28 -5.81
CA THR A 275 -0.81 0.99 -5.26
C THR A 275 -0.31 0.03 -6.30
N VAL A 276 0.62 -0.81 -5.87
CA VAL A 276 1.02 -2.01 -6.58
C VAL A 276 1.02 -3.15 -5.55
N LEU A 277 0.59 -4.33 -5.96
CA LEU A 277 0.59 -5.54 -5.15
C LEU A 277 1.05 -6.73 -5.97
N ALA A 278 1.95 -7.53 -5.42
CA ALA A 278 2.31 -8.83 -5.99
C ALA A 278 1.68 -9.95 -5.15
N THR A 279 1.07 -10.92 -5.83
CA THR A 279 0.44 -12.08 -5.19
C THR A 279 1.32 -13.33 -5.26
N PRO A 280 1.16 -14.30 -4.34
CA PRO A 280 1.98 -15.51 -4.30
C PRO A 280 1.94 -16.37 -5.56
N ASP A 281 0.85 -16.28 -6.33
CA ASP A 281 0.63 -16.93 -7.62
C ASP A 281 1.20 -16.13 -8.80
N GLY A 282 1.91 -15.02 -8.53
CA GLY A 282 2.70 -14.28 -9.52
C GLY A 282 1.95 -13.15 -10.23
N TYR A 283 0.69 -12.88 -9.88
CA TYR A 283 -0.04 -11.74 -10.46
C TYR A 283 0.35 -10.42 -9.80
N LEU A 284 0.44 -9.37 -10.62
CA LEU A 284 0.55 -7.99 -10.18
C LEU A 284 -0.84 -7.34 -10.21
N TYR A 285 -1.16 -6.61 -9.16
CA TYR A 285 -2.36 -5.80 -9.02
C TYR A 285 -1.95 -4.34 -8.92
N VAL A 286 -2.64 -3.46 -9.64
CA VAL A 286 -2.33 -2.03 -9.67
C VAL A 286 -3.61 -1.27 -9.41
N GLY A 287 -3.67 -0.45 -8.37
CA GLY A 287 -4.80 0.46 -8.14
C GLY A 287 -4.44 1.86 -8.61
N THR A 288 -5.33 2.46 -9.41
CA THR A 288 -5.18 3.83 -9.88
C THR A 288 -6.21 4.78 -9.27
N TYR A 289 -5.88 6.07 -9.21
CA TYR A 289 -6.88 7.09 -8.87
C TYR A 289 -7.90 7.22 -10.00
N GLY A 290 -9.14 6.78 -9.76
CA GLY A 290 -10.27 7.00 -10.67
C GLY A 290 -10.62 5.86 -11.63
N ASP A 291 -9.73 4.89 -11.91
CA ASP A 291 -10.00 3.80 -12.86
C ASP A 291 -10.08 2.40 -12.24
N GLY A 292 -9.93 2.30 -10.91
CA GLY A 292 -10.06 1.05 -10.19
C GLY A 292 -8.77 0.22 -10.17
N VAL A 293 -8.91 -1.11 -10.17
CA VAL A 293 -7.80 -2.06 -9.98
C VAL A 293 -7.58 -2.88 -11.24
N PHE A 294 -6.33 -2.93 -11.69
CA PHE A 294 -5.85 -3.72 -12.83
C PHE A 294 -5.11 -4.97 -12.32
N ARG A 295 -5.13 -6.06 -13.11
CA ARG A 295 -4.35 -7.28 -12.84
C ARG A 295 -3.53 -7.65 -14.08
N SER A 296 -2.30 -8.14 -13.89
CA SER A 296 -1.48 -8.76 -14.92
C SER A 296 -1.96 -10.16 -15.35
#